data_AF-A0A8X6PIE0-F1
#
_entry.id   AF-A0A8X6PIE0-F1
#
_cell.length_a   1.000
_cell.length_b   1.000
_cell.length_c   1.000
_cell.angle_alpha   90.00
_cell.angle_beta   90.00
_cell.angle_gamma   90.00
#
_symmetry.space_group_name_H-M   'P 1'
#
loop_
_entity.id
_entity.type
_entity.pdbx_description
1 polymer ?
#
loop_
_entity_poly.entity_id
_entity_poly.type
_entity_poly.pdbx_seq_one_letter_code
_entity_poly.pdbx_strand_id
1 'polypeptide(L)'
;MCVCVPSKIACSAVIFFRKIEKDTISLSFVCAKSQVASLCKITIPILEVLACNIAARLSTVMIKALGLENIPVFYWSDSSKVLYWIERNENWGVFVKNREQEIKSLTSNGTWKHVPGNLNASDLPFRVCSISALVKSKW
;
A
#
# COMPACT_ATOMS: atom_id res chain seq x y z
N MET A 1 3.37 -5.49 -6.53
CA MET A 1 2.17 -4.66 -6.27
C MET A 1 1.94 -4.63 -4.77
N CYS A 2 1.82 -3.45 -4.17
CA CYS A 2 1.56 -3.28 -2.74
C CYS A 2 0.24 -2.53 -2.54
N VAL A 3 -0.68 -3.07 -1.73
CA VAL A 3 -1.99 -2.46 -1.45
C VAL A 3 -2.08 -2.07 0.02
N CYS A 4 -2.45 -0.83 0.31
CA CYS A 4 -2.60 -0.29 1.65
C CYS A 4 -4.06 -0.39 2.09
N VAL A 5 -4.32 -0.93 3.29
CA VAL A 5 -5.66 -1.17 3.82
C VAL A 5 -5.77 -0.59 5.23
N PRO A 6 -6.26 0.66 5.36
CA PRO A 6 -6.53 1.27 6.65
C PRO A 6 -7.94 0.90 7.13
N SER A 7 -8.09 0.74 8.45
CA SER A 7 -9.40 0.57 9.11
C SER A 7 -9.33 1.17 10.51
N LYS A 8 -10.48 1.41 11.14
CA LYS A 8 -10.56 1.96 12.51
C LYS A 8 -9.84 1.10 13.56
N ILE A 9 -9.58 -0.18 13.26
CA ILE A 9 -9.03 -1.16 14.20
C ILE A 9 -7.62 -1.65 13.82
N ALA A 10 -7.21 -1.48 12.56
CA ALA A 10 -5.92 -1.96 12.07
C ALA A 10 -5.48 -1.25 10.78
N CYS A 11 -4.17 -1.11 10.62
CA CYS A 11 -3.52 -0.72 9.38
C CYS A 11 -2.82 -1.94 8.78
N SER A 12 -3.04 -2.23 7.51
CA SER A 12 -2.49 -3.43 6.86
C SER A 12 -1.89 -3.11 5.49
N ALA A 13 -0.98 -3.96 5.05
CA ALA A 13 -0.43 -3.96 3.70
C ALA A 13 -0.36 -5.37 3.14
N VAL A 14 -0.61 -5.50 1.84
CA VAL A 14 -0.53 -6.78 1.12
C VAL A 14 0.36 -6.63 -0.12
N ILE A 15 1.23 -7.61 -0.35
CA ILE A 15 2.13 -7.65 -1.51
C ILE A 15 1.75 -8.80 -2.42
N PHE A 16 1.60 -8.48 -3.70
CA PHE A 16 1.37 -9.41 -4.79
C PHE A 16 2.49 -9.31 -5.84
N PHE A 17 2.87 -10.46 -6.38
CA PHE A 17 3.62 -10.53 -7.63
C PHE A 17 2.64 -10.49 -8.79
N ARG A 18 2.87 -9.60 -9.75
CA ARG A 18 2.05 -9.50 -10.97
C ARG A 18 2.86 -10.02 -12.14
N LYS A 19 2.36 -11.08 -12.77
CA LYS A 19 2.92 -11.65 -13.99
C LYS A 19 2.01 -11.31 -15.16
N ILE A 20 2.59 -10.85 -16.26
CA ILE A 20 1.89 -10.57 -17.50
C ILE A 20 2.48 -11.51 -18.55
N GLU A 21 1.68 -12.46 -19.04
CA GLU A 21 2.08 -13.38 -20.09
C GLU A 21 1.10 -13.28 -21.26
N LYS A 22 1.59 -12.80 -22.41
CA LYS A 22 0.82 -12.53 -23.64
C LYS A 22 -0.35 -11.58 -23.39
N ASP A 23 -1.45 -12.08 -22.86
CA ASP A 23 -2.68 -11.34 -22.55
C ASP A 23 -3.35 -11.82 -21.24
N THR A 24 -2.65 -12.66 -20.47
CA THR A 24 -3.12 -13.15 -19.17
C THR A 24 -2.35 -12.46 -18.06
N ILE A 25 -3.10 -11.80 -17.18
CA ILE A 25 -2.58 -11.23 -15.93
C ILE A 25 -2.82 -12.25 -14.82
N SER A 26 -1.75 -12.67 -14.15
CA SER A 26 -1.86 -13.46 -12.93
C SER A 26 -1.24 -12.72 -11.74
N LEU A 27 -1.89 -12.86 -10.59
CA LEU A 27 -1.44 -12.30 -9.33
C LEU A 27 -1.15 -13.43 -8.36
N SER A 28 0.06 -13.45 -7.83
CA SER A 28 0.47 -14.39 -6.78
C SER A 28 0.62 -13.62 -5.48
N PHE A 29 -0.06 -14.09 -4.42
CA PHE A 29 0.14 -13.56 -3.08
C PHE A 29 1.57 -13.85 -2.63
N VAL A 30 2.25 -12.83 -2.09
CA VAL A 30 3.60 -12.96 -1.54
C VAL A 30 3.55 -12.91 -0.03
N CYS A 31 3.02 -11.82 0.52
CA CYS A 31 2.87 -11.66 1.96
C CYS A 31 1.84 -10.59 2.31
N ALA A 32 1.41 -10.60 3.57
CA ALA A 32 0.62 -9.53 4.17
C ALA A 32 1.14 -9.24 5.57
N LYS A 33 1.02 -7.98 5.99
CA LYS A 33 1.30 -7.55 7.37
C LYS A 33 0.17 -6.67 7.85
N SER A 34 -0.33 -6.95 9.04
CA SER A 34 -1.31 -6.13 9.73
C SER A 34 -0.74 -5.64 11.05
N GLN A 35 -1.09 -4.42 11.42
CA GLN A 35 -0.76 -3.81 12.70
C GLN A 35 -2.04 -3.26 13.32
N VAL A 36 -2.34 -3.70 14.54
CA VAL A 36 -3.49 -3.21 15.30
C VAL A 36 -3.33 -1.71 15.53
N ALA A 37 -4.36 -0.95 15.21
CA ALA A 37 -4.41 0.47 15.49
C ALA A 37 -4.51 0.66 17.00
N SER A 38 -3.59 1.42 17.59
CA SER A 38 -3.67 1.77 19.01
C SER A 38 -5.00 2.46 19.30
N LEU A 39 -5.67 2.10 20.39
CA LEU A 39 -6.99 2.61 20.82
C LEU A 39 -7.01 4.13 21.12
N CYS A 40 -5.87 4.81 21.02
CA CYS A 40 -5.78 6.26 21.10
C CYS A 40 -6.51 6.93 19.92
N LYS A 41 -6.94 8.19 20.09
CA LYS A 41 -7.67 9.00 19.09
C LYS A 41 -6.83 9.27 17.84
N ILE A 42 -6.67 8.27 16.99
CA ILE A 42 -5.98 8.36 15.70
C ILE A 42 -7.03 8.67 14.63
N THR A 43 -6.75 9.66 13.78
CA THR A 43 -7.63 10.02 12.66
C THR A 43 -7.45 9.06 11.48
N ILE A 44 -8.47 8.95 10.63
CA ILE A 44 -8.41 8.10 9.42
C ILE A 44 -7.18 8.43 8.54
N PRO A 45 -6.83 9.71 8.26
CA PRO A 45 -5.63 10.03 7.49
C PRO A 45 -4.32 9.54 8.10
N ILE A 46 -4.22 9.49 9.43
CA ILE A 46 -3.03 8.94 10.09
C ILE A 46 -2.95 7.43 9.88
N LEU A 47 -4.09 6.73 9.96
CA LEU A 47 -4.16 5.29 9.70
C LEU A 47 -3.79 4.96 8.24
N GLU A 48 -4.22 5.78 7.29
CA GLU A 48 -3.86 5.66 5.87
C GLU A 48 -2.34 5.79 5.67
N VAL A 49 -1.70 6.81 6.27
CA VAL A 49 -0.23 6.98 6.20
C VAL A 49 0.50 5.81 6.84
N LEU A 50 -0.01 5.31 7.97
CA LEU A 50 0.58 4.14 8.63
C LEU A 50 0.50 2.89 7.75
N ALA A 51 -0.62 2.66 7.06
CA ALA A 51 -0.75 1.55 6.11
C ALA A 51 0.27 1.68 4.97
N CYS A 52 0.46 2.88 4.41
CA CYS A 52 1.48 3.16 3.41
C CYS A 52 2.91 2.90 3.92
N ASN A 53 3.20 3.28 5.17
CA ASN A 53 4.51 3.04 5.80
C ASN A 53 4.77 1.54 6.02
N ILE A 54 3.76 0.78 6.44
CA ILE A 54 3.84 -0.69 6.54
C ILE A 54 4.12 -1.29 5.17
N ALA A 55 3.45 -0.84 4.11
CA ALA A 55 3.66 -1.32 2.75
C ALA A 55 5.08 -1.06 2.26
N ALA A 56 5.61 0.16 2.50
CA ALA A 56 6.96 0.54 2.12
C ALA A 56 8.03 -0.32 2.83
N ARG A 57 7.90 -0.51 4.14
CA ARG A 57 8.83 -1.36 4.91
C ARG A 57 8.78 -2.82 4.47
N LEU A 58 7.56 -3.35 4.30
CA LEU A 58 7.36 -4.74 3.90
C LEU A 58 7.90 -5.00 2.50
N SER A 59 7.69 -4.09 1.55
CA SER A 59 8.20 -4.24 0.20
C SER A 59 9.72 -4.22 0.17
N THR A 60 10.38 -3.33 0.90
CA THR A 60 11.85 -3.29 0.97
C THR A 60 12.43 -4.61 1.48
N VAL A 61 11.81 -5.21 2.50
CA VAL A 61 12.24 -6.52 3.03
C VAL A 61 12.05 -7.61 1.97
N MET A 62 10.89 -7.65 1.32
CA MET A 62 10.58 -8.70 0.35
C MET A 62 11.38 -8.60 -0.94
N ILE A 63 11.61 -7.37 -1.45
CA ILE A 63 12.42 -7.14 -2.66
C ILE A 63 13.83 -7.67 -2.45
N LYS A 64 14.45 -7.35 -1.30
CA LYS A 64 15.78 -7.84 -0.95
C LYS A 64 15.81 -9.34 -0.72
N ALA A 65 14.83 -9.88 0.01
CA ALA A 65 14.77 -11.31 0.31
C ALA A 65 14.57 -12.19 -0.94
N LEU A 66 13.91 -11.65 -1.97
CA LEU A 66 13.60 -12.35 -3.22
C LEU A 66 14.54 -11.98 -4.39
N GLY A 67 15.49 -11.06 -4.19
CA GLY A 67 16.41 -10.60 -5.25
C GLY A 67 15.69 -9.91 -6.42
N LEU A 68 14.66 -9.11 -6.14
CA LEU A 68 13.80 -8.48 -7.15
C LEU A 68 14.10 -6.98 -7.35
N GLU A 69 15.33 -6.54 -7.08
CA GLU A 69 15.72 -5.12 -7.10
C GLU A 69 15.50 -4.45 -8.46
N ASN A 70 15.53 -5.23 -9.54
CA ASN A 70 15.37 -4.74 -10.91
C ASN A 70 13.93 -4.83 -11.45
N ILE A 71 12.96 -5.24 -10.61
CA ILE A 71 11.56 -5.38 -11.02
C ILE A 71 10.78 -4.11 -10.67
N PRO A 72 9.92 -3.60 -11.57
CA PRO A 72 9.09 -2.44 -11.27
C PRO A 72 8.13 -2.71 -10.10
N VAL A 73 8.09 -1.76 -9.15
CA VAL A 73 7.23 -1.83 -7.96
C VAL A 73 6.18 -0.75 -8.01
N PHE A 74 4.92 -1.14 -7.80
CA PHE A 74 3.77 -0.24 -7.75
C PHE A 74 3.09 -0.31 -6.39
N TYR A 75 2.86 0.85 -5.78
CA TYR A 75 2.17 1.03 -4.50
C TYR A 75 0.81 1.69 -4.75
N TRP A 76 -0.22 1.17 -4.10
CA TRP A 76 -1.61 1.61 -4.31
C TRP A 76 -2.25 2.04 -3.00
N SER A 77 -2.92 3.18 -3.04
CA SER A 77 -3.77 3.71 -1.97
C SER A 77 -4.98 4.41 -2.58
N ASP A 78 -6.12 4.33 -1.91
CA ASP A 78 -7.34 5.07 -2.20
C ASP A 78 -7.40 6.45 -1.55
N SER A 79 -6.50 6.72 -0.62
CA SER A 79 -6.43 8.02 0.01
C SER A 79 -5.69 8.99 -0.89
N SER A 80 -6.45 9.77 -1.67
CA SER A 80 -5.90 10.89 -2.43
C SER A 80 -5.14 11.87 -1.52
N LYS A 81 -5.55 11.99 -0.25
CA LYS A 81 -4.88 12.82 0.75
C LYS A 81 -3.48 12.30 1.11
N VAL A 82 -3.34 11.00 1.33
CA VAL A 82 -2.03 10.40 1.64
C VAL A 82 -1.11 10.41 0.43
N LEU A 83 -1.65 10.15 -0.77
CA LEU A 83 -0.87 10.31 -2.00
C LEU A 83 -0.39 11.74 -2.19
N TYR A 84 -1.27 12.72 -1.95
CA TYR A 84 -0.90 14.13 -2.00
C TYR A 84 0.22 14.47 -1.00
N TRP A 85 0.18 13.91 0.22
CA TRP A 85 1.27 14.06 1.19
C TRP A 85 2.57 13.40 0.71
N ILE A 86 2.50 12.20 0.14
CA ILE A 86 3.67 11.48 -0.38
C ILE A 86 4.24 12.17 -1.62
N GLU A 87 3.46 12.86 -2.44
CA GLU A 87 3.97 13.53 -3.64
C GLU A 87 4.59 14.90 -3.31
N ARG A 88 4.06 15.59 -2.31
CA ARG A 88 4.50 16.94 -1.95
C ARG A 88 5.47 16.94 -0.78
N ASN A 89 6.22 18.03 -0.63
CA ASN A 89 7.14 18.23 0.48
C ASN A 89 6.72 19.50 1.24
N GLU A 90 5.60 19.39 1.95
CA GLU A 90 4.97 20.47 2.70
C GLU A 90 4.92 20.12 4.21
N ASN A 91 4.61 21.10 5.06
CA ASN A 91 4.65 20.92 6.51
C ASN A 91 3.33 20.37 7.08
N TRP A 92 3.12 19.05 6.99
CA TRP A 92 1.90 18.36 7.45
C TRP A 92 1.88 18.01 8.95
N GLY A 93 2.78 18.61 9.73
CA GLY A 93 3.06 18.22 11.11
C GLY A 93 4.09 17.08 11.19
N VAL A 94 4.87 17.09 12.28
CA VAL A 94 6.07 16.24 12.44
C VAL A 94 5.78 14.76 12.26
N PHE A 95 4.63 14.27 12.75
CA PHE A 95 4.28 12.85 12.65
C PHE A 95 4.12 12.37 11.20
N VAL A 96 3.36 13.13 10.39
CA VAL A 96 3.09 12.79 8.98
C VAL A 96 4.37 12.96 8.17
N LYS A 97 5.09 14.08 8.38
CA LYS A 97 6.34 14.38 7.69
C LYS A 97 7.41 13.30 7.88
N ASN A 98 7.63 12.84 9.12
CA ASN A 98 8.63 11.80 9.38
C ASN A 98 8.32 10.48 8.65
N ARG A 99 7.03 10.11 8.55
CA ARG A 99 6.59 8.89 7.84
C ARG A 99 6.62 9.05 6.34
N GLU A 100 6.25 10.22 5.84
CA GLU A 100 6.32 10.59 4.43
C GLU A 100 7.77 10.55 3.93
N GLN A 101 8.72 11.12 4.67
CA GLN A 101 10.15 11.04 4.35
C GLN A 101 10.66 9.59 4.33
N GLU A 102 10.27 8.78 5.32
CA GLU A 102 10.63 7.36 5.34
C GLU A 102 10.03 6.61 4.15
N ILE A 103 8.75 6.83 3.84
CA ILE A 103 8.07 6.22 2.68
C ILE A 103 8.83 6.57 1.41
N LYS A 104 9.10 7.86 1.16
CA LYS A 104 9.85 8.32 -0.02
C LYS A 104 11.22 7.66 -0.14
N SER A 105 11.94 7.55 0.98
CA SER A 105 13.26 6.93 1.01
C SER A 105 13.21 5.43 0.68
N LEU A 106 12.20 4.70 1.19
CA LEU A 106 12.05 3.27 0.97
C LEU A 106 11.47 2.91 -0.40
N THR A 107 10.65 3.80 -0.97
CA THR A 107 9.93 3.56 -2.22
C THR A 107 10.50 4.32 -3.41
N SER A 108 11.73 4.83 -3.34
CA SER A 108 12.37 5.60 -4.41
C SER A 108 12.40 4.87 -5.76
N ASN A 109 12.51 3.53 -5.73
CA ASN A 109 12.52 2.68 -6.93
C ASN A 109 11.12 2.24 -7.38
N GLY A 110 10.04 2.78 -6.82
CA GLY A 110 8.68 2.42 -7.19
C GLY A 110 7.76 3.61 -7.31
N THR A 111 6.55 3.35 -7.82
CA THR A 111 5.59 4.40 -8.14
C THR A 111 4.33 4.26 -7.29
N TRP A 112 3.91 5.35 -6.66
CA TRP A 112 2.64 5.46 -5.97
C TRP A 112 1.52 5.77 -6.96
N LYS A 113 0.38 5.10 -6.80
CA LYS A 113 -0.80 5.25 -7.66
C LYS A 113 -2.08 5.30 -6.84
N HIS A 114 -3.03 6.09 -7.32
CA HIS A 114 -4.37 6.15 -6.76
C HIS A 114 -5.24 5.02 -7.28
N VAL A 115 -5.95 4.35 -6.37
CA VAL A 115 -7.05 3.43 -6.69
C VAL A 115 -8.37 4.05 -6.21
N PRO A 116 -9.34 4.34 -7.10
CA PRO A 116 -10.64 4.84 -6.66
C PRO A 116 -11.28 3.94 -5.59
N GLY A 117 -11.81 4.51 -4.50
CA GLY A 117 -12.35 3.73 -3.36
C GLY A 117 -13.42 2.70 -3.74
N ASN A 118 -14.25 2.99 -4.75
CA ASN A 118 -15.24 2.06 -5.30
C ASN A 118 -14.62 0.84 -6.03
N LEU A 119 -13.37 0.95 -6.44
CA LEU A 119 -12.56 -0.10 -7.04
C LEU A 119 -11.49 -0.61 -6.07
N ASN A 120 -11.32 0.07 -4.93
CA ASN A 120 -10.45 -0.39 -3.86
C ASN A 120 -11.16 -1.51 -3.11
N ALA A 121 -10.60 -2.71 -3.23
CA ALA A 121 -11.16 -3.90 -2.60
C ALA A 121 -11.17 -3.84 -1.05
N SER A 122 -10.65 -2.77 -0.43
CA SER A 122 -10.68 -2.56 1.03
C SER A 122 -11.97 -1.95 1.57
N ASP A 123 -12.75 -1.21 0.78
CA ASP A 123 -13.94 -0.48 1.25
C ASP A 123 -15.22 -1.33 1.33
N LEU A 124 -15.15 -2.59 0.91
CA LEU A 124 -16.21 -3.58 1.11
C LEU A 124 -15.88 -4.40 2.37
N PRO A 125 -16.61 -4.27 3.48
CA PRO A 125 -16.01 -3.99 4.79
C PRO A 125 -15.08 -5.04 5.41
N PHE A 126 -15.03 -6.31 4.96
CA PHE A 126 -14.21 -7.36 5.58
C PHE A 126 -13.96 -8.57 4.67
N ARG A 127 -13.82 -8.39 3.35
CA ARG A 127 -13.35 -9.51 2.52
C ARG A 127 -11.87 -9.31 2.27
N VAL A 128 -11.05 -10.08 2.98
CA VAL A 128 -9.73 -10.54 2.54
C VAL A 128 -9.71 -10.43 1.03
N CYS A 129 -8.93 -9.49 0.50
CA CYS A 129 -8.89 -9.20 -0.92
C CYS A 129 -8.61 -10.52 -1.63
N SER A 130 -9.66 -11.15 -2.16
CA SER A 130 -9.48 -12.46 -2.75
C SER A 130 -8.66 -12.21 -4.00
N ILE A 131 -7.62 -13.02 -4.20
CA ILE A 131 -6.77 -12.94 -5.39
C ILE A 131 -7.65 -12.87 -6.65
N SER A 132 -8.79 -13.56 -6.64
CA SER A 132 -9.79 -13.58 -7.70
C SER A 132 -10.45 -12.21 -7.97
N ALA A 133 -10.72 -11.39 -6.95
CA ALA A 133 -11.29 -10.05 -7.12
C ALA A 133 -10.25 -9.08 -7.71
N LEU A 134 -9.00 -9.19 -7.25
CA LEU A 134 -7.84 -8.43 -7.76
C LEU A 134 -7.49 -8.80 -9.22
N VAL A 135 -7.60 -10.08 -9.59
CA VAL A 135 -7.36 -10.56 -10.96
C VAL A 135 -8.47 -10.12 -11.93
N LYS A 136 -9.73 -10.02 -11.46
CA LYS A 136 -10.88 -9.58 -12.28
C LYS A 136 -10.93 -8.08 -12.50
N SER A 137 -10.34 -7.31 -11.60
CA SER A 137 -10.27 -5.87 -11.76
C SER A 137 -9.23 -5.52 -12.84
N LYS A 138 -9.63 -4.65 -13.78
CA LYS A 138 -8.89 -4.31 -15.02
C LYS A 138 -7.63 -3.44 -14.77
N TRP A 139 -6.79 -3.79 -13.79
CA TRP A 139 -5.56 -3.06 -13.43
C TRP A 139 -4.30 -3.59 -14.12
#